data_AF-A0A941KJD6-F1
#
_entry.id   AF-A0A941KJD6-F1
#
_cell.length_a   1.000
_cell.length_b   1.000
_cell.length_c   1.000
_cell.angle_alpha   90.00
_cell.angle_beta   90.00
_cell.angle_gamma   90.00
#
_symmetry.space_group_name_H-M   'P 1'
#
loop_
_entity.id
_entity.type
_entity.pdbx_description
1 polymer ?
#
loop_
_entity_poly.entity_id
_entity_poly.type
_entity_poly.pdbx_seq_one_letter_code
_entity_poly.pdbx_strand_id
1 'polypeptide(L)'
;MNRKPNPLSRVMRSATPALASVIAAAAYGLGAIVFSFADATAPLALPDQVLLQPVAASTSSGPTTRAIITASEVTSPAEARPRAAQSASSSNPAASDARLDRRAPIIALVIDDLGFDLDVAQRVAALEVPLTMAILPYASGAAETAHHASIQGHDVIVHLPMEPLGLADPGPNALQLALSDSDIAARARWALARVPGAVGLNNHMGSRFTQDPRAMRVALNAVRDEIPLYLDSMTTGDSRGAAVARGLGLIALERDIFLDHVVDPTVIASRLEDAERLAELRGWSIAIGHPHDATLEALSSWIDEAQARGVQFVTISALAAHLEAEPNPQIEASLAR
;
A
#
# COMPACT_ATOMS: atom_id res chain seq x y z
N MET A 1 26.65 -42.18 -78.39
CA MET A 1 25.87 -41.13 -79.09
C MET A 1 25.79 -39.91 -78.18
N ASN A 2 26.38 -38.80 -78.63
CA ASN A 2 26.22 -37.40 -78.19
C ASN A 2 25.80 -37.11 -76.73
N ARG A 3 26.67 -36.40 -75.98
CA ARG A 3 26.58 -34.93 -75.87
C ARG A 3 27.87 -34.32 -75.32
N LYS A 4 28.11 -33.11 -75.83
CA LYS A 4 29.31 -32.25 -75.78
C LYS A 4 29.38 -31.44 -74.45
N PRO A 5 30.42 -30.60 -74.23
CA PRO A 5 31.26 -30.58 -73.04
C PRO A 5 30.84 -29.54 -72.00
N ASN A 6 31.36 -29.68 -70.77
CA ASN A 6 31.36 -28.60 -69.77
C ASN A 6 32.79 -28.05 -69.65
N PRO A 7 33.02 -26.74 -69.87
CA PRO A 7 34.36 -26.18 -69.92
C PRO A 7 34.87 -25.75 -68.53
N LEU A 8 36.18 -25.95 -68.37
CA LEU A 8 37.13 -25.15 -67.60
C LEU A 8 37.18 -25.36 -66.07
N SER A 9 38.05 -26.31 -65.74
CA SER A 9 39.21 -26.15 -64.83
C SER A 9 39.49 -24.70 -64.35
N ARG A 10 39.54 -24.47 -63.04
CA ARG A 10 40.76 -24.50 -62.20
C ARG A 10 41.73 -23.39 -62.62
N VAL A 11 42.07 -22.41 -61.78
CA VAL A 11 42.99 -22.59 -60.64
C VAL A 11 43.04 -21.29 -59.82
N MET A 12 42.78 -21.45 -58.50
CA MET A 12 43.50 -20.92 -57.31
C MET A 12 43.88 -19.43 -57.29
N ARG A 13 43.70 -18.70 -56.18
CA ARG A 13 44.34 -18.99 -54.88
C ARG A 13 43.68 -18.27 -53.70
N SER A 14 43.56 -19.04 -52.61
CA SER A 14 43.90 -18.73 -51.20
C SER A 14 43.01 -17.75 -50.42
N ALA A 15 42.60 -18.00 -49.18
CA ALA A 15 42.87 -19.08 -48.22
C ALA A 15 41.69 -19.20 -47.24
N THR A 16 41.37 -20.43 -46.85
CA THR A 16 40.66 -20.79 -45.60
C THR A 16 41.70 -21.00 -44.47
N PRO A 17 41.36 -21.17 -43.17
CA PRO A 17 40.05 -21.40 -42.56
C PRO A 17 39.73 -20.60 -41.26
N ALA A 18 38.52 -20.88 -40.76
CA ALA A 18 37.83 -20.54 -39.52
C ALA A 18 38.63 -20.49 -38.20
N LEU A 19 38.18 -19.67 -37.22
CA LEU A 19 37.45 -20.09 -36.01
C LEU A 19 37.17 -18.90 -35.06
N ALA A 20 36.00 -18.93 -34.40
CA ALA A 20 35.62 -18.29 -33.11
C ALA A 20 35.69 -16.74 -33.00
N SER A 21 34.72 -16.01 -32.42
CA SER A 21 34.29 -16.11 -31.02
C SER A 21 33.11 -15.15 -30.75
N VAL A 22 32.29 -15.52 -29.77
CA VAL A 22 31.24 -14.74 -29.09
C VAL A 22 31.84 -13.58 -28.28
N ILE A 23 31.26 -12.37 -28.36
CA ILE A 23 31.32 -11.25 -27.37
C ILE A 23 29.98 -10.51 -27.51
N ALA A 24 29.01 -10.63 -26.61
CA ALA A 24 28.88 -10.09 -25.24
C ALA A 24 28.37 -8.63 -25.17
N ALA A 25 27.40 -8.47 -24.28
CA ALA A 25 26.63 -7.29 -23.93
C ALA A 25 27.45 -6.18 -23.24
N ALA A 26 26.93 -4.95 -23.27
CA ALA A 26 26.80 -4.00 -22.15
C ALA A 26 26.74 -2.54 -22.67
N ALA A 27 25.69 -1.81 -22.27
CA ALA A 27 25.76 -0.41 -21.84
C ALA A 27 24.33 0.12 -21.59
N TYR A 28 23.91 0.16 -20.34
CA TYR A 28 23.53 1.41 -19.66
C TYR A 28 23.22 1.08 -18.20
N GLY A 29 24.17 1.45 -17.35
CA GLY A 29 24.09 1.33 -15.91
C GLY A 29 25.27 2.06 -15.32
N LEU A 30 25.12 3.36 -15.05
CA LEU A 30 25.78 4.05 -13.94
C LEU A 30 25.19 5.45 -13.76
N GLY A 31 24.80 5.78 -12.54
CA GLY A 31 24.55 7.17 -12.14
C GLY A 31 23.62 7.31 -10.95
N ALA A 32 24.05 6.87 -9.76
CA ALA A 32 23.43 7.24 -8.49
C ALA A 32 24.30 8.28 -7.76
N ILE A 33 23.62 9.23 -7.09
CA ILE A 33 24.03 10.11 -5.97
C ILE A 33 24.85 11.38 -6.32
N VAL A 34 24.25 12.58 -6.13
CA VAL A 34 24.74 13.76 -5.35
C VAL A 34 23.57 14.76 -5.07
N PHE A 35 23.60 15.41 -3.90
CA PHE A 35 22.70 16.43 -3.28
C PHE A 35 22.44 17.77 -4.05
N SER A 36 21.21 18.29 -3.88
CA SER A 36 20.70 19.69 -3.66
C SER A 36 21.21 20.92 -4.45
N PHE A 37 20.30 21.67 -5.11
CA PHE A 37 19.82 23.05 -4.80
C PHE A 37 18.91 23.60 -5.93
N ALA A 38 18.21 24.69 -5.62
CA ALA A 38 16.97 25.21 -6.20
C ALA A 38 16.98 25.82 -7.63
N ASP A 39 15.74 25.92 -8.14
CA ASP A 39 15.10 26.95 -8.99
C ASP A 39 15.39 27.02 -10.50
N ALA A 40 14.33 26.81 -11.31
CA ALA A 40 13.91 27.65 -12.46
C ALA A 40 12.74 27.03 -13.26
N THR A 41 11.54 27.54 -13.00
CA THR A 41 10.48 27.99 -13.93
C THR A 41 10.22 27.32 -15.31
N ALA A 42 8.95 26.91 -15.46
CA ALA A 42 8.00 27.08 -16.59
C ALA A 42 7.77 25.91 -17.60
N PRO A 43 6.52 25.76 -18.13
CA PRO A 43 5.90 24.46 -18.35
C PRO A 43 5.78 24.05 -19.82
N LEU A 44 5.72 22.74 -20.08
CA LEU A 44 5.35 22.15 -21.36
C LEU A 44 3.87 21.77 -21.36
N ALA A 45 3.12 22.39 -22.26
CA ALA A 45 1.72 22.09 -22.54
C ALA A 45 1.56 20.73 -23.24
N LEU A 46 0.50 20.01 -22.87
CA LEU A 46 -0.02 18.86 -23.63
C LEU A 46 -1.49 19.11 -23.99
N PRO A 47 -1.95 18.64 -25.17
CA PRO A 47 -3.18 19.09 -25.82
C PRO A 47 -4.47 18.43 -25.31
N ASP A 48 -5.56 18.96 -25.86
CA ASP A 48 -6.96 18.95 -25.46
C ASP A 48 -7.66 17.63 -25.04
N GLN A 49 -8.68 17.89 -24.23
CA GLN A 49 -9.65 17.00 -23.61
C GLN A 49 -10.47 16.15 -24.57
N VAL A 50 -10.74 14.90 -24.16
CA VAL A 50 -11.93 14.16 -24.60
C VAL A 50 -12.94 14.19 -23.46
N LEU A 51 -13.95 15.05 -23.57
CA LEU A 51 -15.13 15.07 -22.71
C LEU A 51 -15.92 13.76 -22.90
N LEU A 52 -16.11 13.00 -21.82
CA LEU A 52 -17.22 12.05 -21.72
C LEU A 52 -18.41 12.75 -21.07
N GLN A 53 -19.52 12.81 -21.80
CA GLN A 53 -20.77 13.43 -21.38
C GLN A 53 -21.44 12.65 -20.23
N PRO A 54 -22.09 13.32 -19.26
CA PRO A 54 -22.90 12.64 -18.26
C PRO A 54 -24.24 12.18 -18.85
N VAL A 55 -24.58 10.91 -18.60
CA VAL A 55 -25.91 10.36 -18.87
C VAL A 55 -26.92 10.97 -17.91
N ALA A 56 -27.94 11.59 -18.47
CA ALA A 56 -29.06 12.19 -17.75
C ALA A 56 -29.91 11.13 -17.04
N ALA A 57 -30.13 11.29 -15.73
CA ALA A 57 -31.16 10.57 -14.99
C ALA A 57 -32.46 11.39 -15.03
N SER A 58 -33.50 10.81 -15.63
CA SER A 58 -34.82 11.39 -15.81
C SER A 58 -35.58 11.54 -14.48
N THR A 59 -36.18 12.71 -14.33
CA THR A 59 -37.15 13.09 -13.31
C THR A 59 -38.45 12.29 -13.41
N SER A 60 -39.03 11.88 -12.28
CA SER A 60 -40.48 11.81 -12.13
C SER A 60 -40.90 12.26 -10.73
N SER A 61 -41.96 13.05 -10.70
CA SER A 61 -42.42 13.88 -9.60
C SER A 61 -43.82 13.48 -9.16
N GLY A 62 -44.02 13.38 -7.83
CA GLY A 62 -45.27 13.71 -7.11
C GLY A 62 -46.08 12.54 -6.53
N PRO A 63 -47.04 12.78 -5.60
CA PRO A 63 -47.32 14.01 -4.86
C PRO A 63 -47.33 13.87 -3.33
N THR A 64 -47.31 15.05 -2.70
CA THR A 64 -47.39 15.40 -1.29
C THR A 64 -48.68 14.92 -0.58
N THR A 65 -48.57 14.50 0.68
CA THR A 65 -49.67 14.59 1.66
C THR A 65 -49.13 14.96 3.05
N ARG A 66 -49.72 16.02 3.61
CA ARG A 66 -49.50 16.58 4.95
C ARG A 66 -50.12 15.69 6.03
N ALA A 67 -49.43 15.53 7.16
CA ALA A 67 -50.04 15.33 8.49
C ALA A 67 -49.06 15.89 9.55
N ILE A 68 -49.30 17.11 10.02
CA ILE A 68 -49.83 17.46 11.35
C ILE A 68 -48.84 17.17 12.49
N ILE A 69 -48.25 18.26 12.97
CA ILE A 69 -47.44 18.40 14.18
C ILE A 69 -48.38 18.31 15.39
N THR A 70 -48.06 17.45 16.35
CA THR A 70 -48.43 17.65 17.76
C THR A 70 -47.22 17.35 18.63
N ALA A 71 -46.79 18.36 19.37
CA ALA A 71 -45.78 18.28 20.40
C ALA A 71 -46.42 17.79 21.71
N SER A 72 -45.71 16.97 22.47
CA SER A 72 -45.93 16.84 23.91
C SER A 72 -44.63 16.48 24.61
N GLU A 73 -44.48 17.13 25.75
CA GLU A 73 -43.30 17.32 26.58
C GLU A 73 -42.76 16.06 27.28
N VAL A 74 -41.43 16.08 27.44
CA VAL A 74 -40.67 15.94 28.71
C VAL A 74 -41.22 14.97 29.76
N THR A 75 -40.43 13.95 30.08
CA THR A 75 -39.94 13.71 31.45
C THR A 75 -38.75 12.75 31.45
N SER A 76 -37.69 13.17 32.15
CA SER A 76 -36.57 12.33 32.61
C SER A 76 -36.99 11.61 33.90
N PRO A 77 -36.39 10.46 34.21
CA PRO A 77 -35.44 10.49 35.33
C PRO A 77 -34.14 9.71 35.08
N ALA A 78 -33.15 10.10 35.88
CA ALA A 78 -31.79 9.61 35.96
C ALA A 78 -31.65 8.20 36.59
N GLU A 79 -30.38 7.75 36.63
CA GLU A 79 -29.79 6.57 37.31
C GLU A 79 -29.83 5.25 36.49
N ALA A 80 -28.78 4.42 36.39
CA ALA A 80 -27.45 4.38 36.97
C ALA A 80 -26.53 3.51 36.08
N ARG A 81 -25.22 3.75 36.15
CA ARG A 81 -24.18 2.84 35.64
C ARG A 81 -24.22 1.50 36.39
N PRO A 82 -23.80 0.40 35.72
CA PRO A 82 -22.76 -0.40 36.33
C PRO A 82 -21.58 -0.61 35.39
N ARG A 83 -20.40 -0.42 35.98
CA ARG A 83 -19.10 -0.83 35.48
C ARG A 83 -19.04 -2.35 35.61
N ALA A 84 -18.91 -3.06 34.50
CA ALA A 84 -18.52 -4.47 34.48
C ALA A 84 -17.37 -4.64 33.48
N ALA A 85 -16.15 -4.47 34.01
CA ALA A 85 -15.00 -5.15 33.48
C ALA A 85 -15.14 -6.63 33.85
N GLN A 86 -15.11 -7.52 32.85
CA GLN A 86 -14.44 -8.82 32.92
C GLN A 86 -14.61 -9.61 31.61
N SER A 87 -13.45 -9.90 31.02
CA SER A 87 -13.06 -11.22 30.49
C SER A 87 -14.01 -11.91 29.51
N ALA A 88 -13.73 -11.70 28.22
CA ALA A 88 -13.81 -12.78 27.24
C ALA A 88 -12.40 -12.97 26.65
N SER A 89 -11.59 -13.76 27.36
CA SER A 89 -10.45 -14.47 26.79
C SER A 89 -10.99 -15.46 25.75
N SER A 90 -11.03 -15.06 24.48
CA SER A 90 -11.17 -16.00 23.36
C SER A 90 -9.79 -16.33 22.83
N SER A 91 -9.33 -17.54 23.17
CA SER A 91 -8.13 -18.20 22.67
C SER A 91 -8.08 -18.18 21.14
N ASN A 92 -7.13 -17.45 20.57
CA ASN A 92 -6.79 -17.51 19.15
C ASN A 92 -5.65 -18.54 18.96
N PRO A 93 -5.78 -19.56 18.09
CA PRO A 93 -4.71 -20.52 17.83
C PRO A 93 -3.67 -20.04 16.80
N ALA A 94 -3.59 -18.74 16.48
CA ALA A 94 -2.59 -18.17 15.55
C ALA A 94 -1.54 -17.27 16.22
N ALA A 95 -1.42 -17.30 17.55
CA ALA A 95 -0.21 -16.85 18.22
C ALA A 95 0.86 -17.95 18.09
N SER A 96 1.34 -18.21 16.87
CA SER A 96 2.68 -18.79 16.75
C SER A 96 3.67 -17.68 17.05
N ASP A 97 3.84 -17.45 18.35
CA ASP A 97 4.99 -16.80 18.96
C ASP A 97 6.23 -17.70 18.79
N ALA A 98 6.40 -18.27 17.59
CA ALA A 98 7.69 -18.69 17.11
C ALA A 98 8.48 -17.39 17.03
N ARG A 99 9.15 -17.04 18.15
CA ARG A 99 10.04 -15.89 18.26
C ARG A 99 10.71 -15.70 16.91
N LEU A 100 10.38 -14.62 16.22
CA LEU A 100 10.96 -14.29 14.92
C LEU A 100 12.45 -14.57 15.01
N ASP A 101 12.95 -15.37 14.07
CA ASP A 101 14.37 -15.67 14.08
C ASP A 101 15.05 -14.35 13.77
N ARG A 102 15.69 -13.78 14.78
CA ARG A 102 16.26 -12.44 14.73
C ARG A 102 17.39 -12.32 13.70
N ARG A 103 17.82 -13.43 13.10
CA ARG A 103 18.82 -13.48 12.02
C ARG A 103 18.20 -13.69 10.64
N ALA A 104 16.93 -14.06 10.56
CA ALA A 104 16.23 -14.24 9.30
C ALA A 104 15.79 -12.88 8.74
N PRO A 105 15.85 -12.68 7.40
CA PRO A 105 15.25 -11.51 6.76
C PRO A 105 13.74 -11.48 7.01
N ILE A 106 13.21 -10.35 7.49
CA ILE A 106 11.78 -10.16 7.76
C ILE A 106 11.13 -9.33 6.64
N ILE A 107 9.97 -9.73 6.13
CA ILE A 107 9.20 -8.92 5.17
C ILE A 107 7.80 -8.71 5.70
N ALA A 108 7.39 -7.45 5.84
CA ALA A 108 6.00 -7.08 6.02
C ALA A 108 5.39 -6.77 4.65
N LEU A 109 4.43 -7.62 4.23
CA LEU A 109 3.69 -7.44 3.00
C LEU A 109 2.37 -6.73 3.29
N VAL A 110 2.06 -5.68 2.52
CA VAL A 110 0.80 -4.94 2.59
C VAL A 110 0.13 -4.95 1.22
N ILE A 111 -1.15 -5.27 1.17
CA ILE A 111 -1.96 -5.20 -0.05
C ILE A 111 -3.02 -4.10 0.11
N ASP A 112 -2.90 -3.06 -0.71
CA ASP A 112 -3.76 -1.87 -0.75
C ASP A 112 -5.02 -2.09 -1.59
N ASP A 113 -5.92 -1.11 -1.60
CA ASP A 113 -7.16 -1.05 -2.40
C ASP A 113 -8.18 -2.19 -2.22
N LEU A 114 -8.20 -2.83 -1.04
CA LEU A 114 -9.20 -3.84 -0.72
C LEU A 114 -10.54 -3.25 -0.26
N GLY A 115 -11.59 -4.07 -0.29
CA GLY A 115 -12.90 -3.77 0.29
C GLY A 115 -14.08 -3.72 -0.69
N PHE A 116 -13.85 -3.73 -2.01
CA PHE A 116 -14.93 -3.78 -2.99
C PHE A 116 -15.42 -5.19 -3.29
N ASP A 117 -14.48 -6.12 -3.36
CA ASP A 117 -14.70 -7.49 -3.79
C ASP A 117 -14.11 -8.45 -2.75
N LEU A 118 -14.97 -9.28 -2.18
CA LEU A 118 -14.57 -10.27 -1.18
C LEU A 118 -13.78 -11.42 -1.79
N ASP A 119 -14.03 -11.77 -3.06
CA ASP A 119 -13.30 -12.83 -3.73
C ASP A 119 -11.84 -12.42 -3.93
N VAL A 120 -11.61 -11.13 -4.23
CA VAL A 120 -10.26 -10.55 -4.29
C VAL A 120 -9.58 -10.60 -2.91
N ALA A 121 -10.28 -10.21 -1.84
CA ALA A 121 -9.74 -10.31 -0.49
C ALA A 121 -9.41 -11.76 -0.08
N GLN A 122 -10.26 -12.72 -0.46
CA GLN A 122 -10.00 -14.14 -0.23
C GLN A 122 -8.79 -14.65 -1.00
N ARG A 123 -8.56 -14.18 -2.23
CA ARG A 123 -7.34 -14.50 -2.98
C ARG A 123 -6.08 -13.97 -2.30
N VAL A 124 -6.14 -12.77 -1.71
CA VAL A 124 -5.01 -12.24 -0.91
C VAL A 124 -4.79 -13.10 0.34
N ALA A 125 -5.85 -13.46 1.06
CA ALA A 125 -5.74 -14.34 2.23
C ALA A 125 -5.17 -15.73 1.88
N ALA A 126 -5.42 -16.22 0.67
CA ALA A 126 -4.93 -17.50 0.17
C ALA A 126 -3.43 -17.51 -0.17
N LEU A 127 -2.70 -16.41 0.05
CA LEU A 127 -1.22 -16.39 -0.03
C LEU A 127 -0.54 -17.12 1.15
N GLU A 128 -1.31 -17.62 2.14
CA GLU A 128 -0.88 -18.48 3.25
C GLU A 128 0.30 -17.96 4.08
N VAL A 129 0.50 -16.64 4.11
CA VAL A 129 1.47 -15.95 4.97
C VAL A 129 0.84 -14.84 5.80
N PRO A 130 1.42 -14.49 6.97
CA PRO A 130 1.05 -13.27 7.67
C PRO A 130 1.27 -12.05 6.76
N LEU A 131 0.23 -11.23 6.59
CA LEU A 131 0.25 -10.02 5.78
C LEU A 131 -0.73 -8.98 6.34
N THR A 132 -0.68 -7.79 5.77
CA THR A 132 -1.56 -6.67 6.14
C THR A 132 -2.49 -6.34 4.97
N MET A 133 -3.78 -6.23 5.23
CA MET A 133 -4.80 -5.82 4.27
C MET A 133 -5.21 -4.38 4.54
N ALA A 134 -4.98 -3.49 3.58
CA ALA A 134 -5.36 -2.09 3.67
C ALA A 134 -6.68 -1.85 2.90
N ILE A 135 -7.70 -1.39 3.63
CA ILE A 135 -9.08 -1.40 3.15
C ILE A 135 -9.57 0.02 2.93
N LEU A 136 -10.12 0.28 1.74
CA LEU A 136 -10.73 1.56 1.40
C LEU A 136 -12.03 1.76 2.19
N PRO A 137 -12.17 2.84 2.98
CA PRO A 137 -13.29 3.00 3.92
C PRO A 137 -14.64 3.24 3.23
N TYR A 138 -14.64 3.71 1.97
CA TYR A 138 -15.85 3.91 1.18
C TYR A 138 -16.28 2.67 0.41
N ALA A 139 -15.48 1.59 0.42
CA ALA A 139 -15.83 0.37 -0.29
C ALA A 139 -17.03 -0.32 0.38
N SER A 140 -17.92 -0.89 -0.43
CA SER A 140 -19.18 -1.47 0.05
C SER A 140 -18.97 -2.66 0.98
N GLY A 141 -17.92 -3.45 0.74
CA GLY A 141 -17.54 -4.61 1.54
C GLY A 141 -16.53 -4.33 2.65
N ALA A 142 -16.15 -3.06 2.90
CA ALA A 142 -15.04 -2.73 3.81
C ALA A 142 -15.11 -3.43 5.19
N ALA A 143 -16.28 -3.41 5.83
CA ALA A 143 -16.46 -4.05 7.15
C ALA A 143 -16.41 -5.58 7.09
N GLU A 144 -16.94 -6.18 6.02
CA GLU A 144 -16.93 -7.62 5.82
C GLU A 144 -15.50 -8.10 5.51
N THR A 145 -14.80 -7.43 4.59
CA THR A 145 -13.38 -7.67 4.30
C THR A 145 -12.52 -7.56 5.56
N ALA A 146 -12.72 -6.53 6.38
CA ALA A 146 -11.99 -6.36 7.64
C ALA A 146 -12.23 -7.50 8.62
N HIS A 147 -13.49 -7.95 8.74
CA HIS A 147 -13.86 -9.06 9.61
C HIS A 147 -13.21 -10.38 9.16
N HIS A 148 -13.28 -10.69 7.87
CA HIS A 148 -12.68 -11.90 7.30
C HIS A 148 -11.16 -11.92 7.48
N ALA A 149 -10.47 -10.82 7.15
CA ALA A 149 -9.03 -10.70 7.31
C ALA A 149 -8.60 -10.89 8.77
N SER A 150 -9.31 -10.26 9.71
CA SER A 150 -9.01 -10.36 11.14
C SER A 150 -9.17 -11.78 11.69
N ILE A 151 -10.22 -12.51 11.27
CA ILE A 151 -10.44 -13.92 11.67
C ILE A 151 -9.30 -14.83 11.20
N GLN A 152 -8.72 -14.52 10.03
CA GLN A 152 -7.62 -15.27 9.44
C GLN A 152 -6.24 -14.86 10.01
N GLY A 153 -6.20 -13.91 10.95
CA GLY A 153 -4.97 -13.47 11.59
C GLY A 153 -4.14 -12.48 10.78
N HIS A 154 -4.71 -11.88 9.73
CA HIS A 154 -4.09 -10.77 9.01
C HIS A 154 -4.31 -9.46 9.77
N ASP A 155 -3.36 -8.54 9.67
CA ASP A 155 -3.60 -7.17 10.11
C ASP A 155 -4.55 -6.48 9.14
N VAL A 156 -5.40 -5.64 9.70
CA VAL A 156 -6.26 -4.73 8.92
C VAL A 156 -5.82 -3.31 9.20
N ILE A 157 -5.67 -2.50 8.17
CA ILE A 157 -5.46 -1.05 8.30
C ILE A 157 -6.44 -0.28 7.42
N VAL A 158 -6.75 0.96 7.82
CA VAL A 158 -7.55 1.87 6.99
C VAL A 158 -6.68 2.36 5.83
N HIS A 159 -7.12 2.19 4.59
CA HIS A 159 -6.50 2.80 3.42
C HIS A 159 -7.13 4.17 3.16
N LEU A 160 -6.60 5.20 3.82
CA LEU A 160 -7.26 6.50 3.98
C LEU A 160 -7.12 7.35 2.70
N PRO A 161 -8.22 7.71 2.00
CA PRO A 161 -8.13 8.48 0.76
C PRO A 161 -7.68 9.91 1.00
N MET A 162 -6.66 10.35 0.27
CA MET A 162 -6.03 11.65 0.46
C MET A 162 -5.69 12.32 -0.88
N GLU A 163 -5.79 13.65 -0.92
CA GLU A 163 -5.54 14.47 -2.11
C GLU A 163 -4.13 14.24 -2.71
N PRO A 164 -4.03 13.86 -3.99
CA PRO A 164 -2.77 13.74 -4.71
C PRO A 164 -2.37 15.06 -5.35
N LEU A 165 -1.13 15.11 -5.82
CA LEU A 165 -0.75 16.04 -6.87
C LEU A 165 -1.45 15.64 -8.18
N GLY A 166 -1.93 16.63 -8.93
CA GLY A 166 -2.67 16.40 -10.18
C GLY A 166 -4.19 16.34 -9.99
N LEU A 167 -4.87 15.63 -10.88
CA LEU A 167 -6.34 15.62 -10.98
C LEU A 167 -6.97 14.25 -10.70
N ALA A 168 -6.18 13.27 -10.26
CA ALA A 168 -6.71 11.95 -9.92
C ALA A 168 -7.69 12.06 -8.73
N ASP A 169 -8.79 11.33 -8.80
CA ASP A 169 -9.81 11.28 -7.74
C ASP A 169 -9.50 10.14 -6.76
N PRO A 170 -9.21 10.43 -5.48
CA PRO A 170 -8.98 9.39 -4.46
C PRO A 170 -10.27 8.71 -4.01
N GLY A 171 -11.42 9.20 -4.46
CA GLY A 171 -12.72 8.66 -4.14
C GLY A 171 -13.46 9.39 -3.01
N PRO A 172 -14.63 8.87 -2.63
CA PRO A 172 -15.52 9.50 -1.66
C PRO A 172 -14.87 9.77 -0.30
N ASN A 173 -15.20 10.93 0.28
CA ASN A 173 -14.71 11.37 1.60
C ASN A 173 -13.17 11.50 1.70
N ALA A 174 -12.47 11.66 0.57
CA ALA A 174 -11.03 11.94 0.60
C ALA A 174 -10.69 13.18 1.44
N LEU A 175 -9.55 13.11 2.14
CA LEU A 175 -9.00 14.25 2.84
C LEU A 175 -8.35 15.20 1.84
N GLN A 176 -8.78 16.45 1.84
CA GLN A 176 -8.31 17.49 0.92
C GLN A 176 -7.86 18.71 1.72
N LEU A 177 -6.83 19.41 1.26
CA LEU A 177 -6.24 20.57 1.92
C LEU A 177 -7.20 21.77 1.97
N ALA A 178 -8.17 21.84 1.05
CA ALA A 178 -9.20 22.88 1.02
C ALA A 178 -10.27 22.71 2.11
N LEU A 179 -10.32 21.56 2.79
CA LEU A 179 -11.26 21.31 3.88
C LEU A 179 -10.85 22.04 5.15
N SER A 180 -11.85 22.35 5.98
CA SER A 180 -11.61 22.82 7.34
C SER A 180 -10.98 21.71 8.20
N ASP A 181 -10.28 22.10 9.28
CA ASP A 181 -9.72 21.13 10.24
C ASP A 181 -10.81 20.20 10.80
N SER A 182 -12.01 20.73 11.07
CA SER A 182 -13.15 19.94 11.54
C SER A 182 -13.61 18.91 10.52
N ASP A 183 -13.61 19.25 9.24
CA ASP A 183 -14.02 18.33 8.17
C ASP A 183 -12.96 17.24 7.95
N ILE A 184 -11.67 17.59 8.00
CA ILE A 184 -10.57 16.61 7.95
C ILE A 184 -10.70 15.62 9.10
N ALA A 185 -10.86 16.11 10.33
CA ALA A 185 -11.02 15.27 11.52
C ALA A 185 -12.30 14.42 11.48
N ALA A 186 -13.39 14.96 10.94
CA ALA A 186 -14.64 14.21 10.77
C ALA A 186 -14.49 13.08 9.75
N ARG A 187 -13.84 13.32 8.61
CA ARG A 187 -13.59 12.31 7.57
C ARG A 187 -12.61 11.24 8.03
N ALA A 188 -11.57 11.59 8.78
CA ALA A 188 -10.64 10.62 9.37
C ALA A 188 -11.37 9.66 10.35
N ARG A 189 -12.19 10.19 11.26
CA ARG A 189 -13.01 9.37 12.17
C ARG A 189 -14.05 8.54 11.44
N TRP A 190 -14.69 9.12 10.41
CA TRP A 190 -15.59 8.38 9.54
C TRP A 190 -14.87 7.20 8.91
N ALA A 191 -13.68 7.39 8.35
CA ALA A 191 -12.91 6.32 7.70
C ALA A 191 -12.56 5.19 8.67
N LEU A 192 -12.09 5.53 9.88
CA LEU A 192 -11.79 4.54 10.91
C LEU A 192 -13.03 3.70 11.28
N ALA A 193 -14.18 4.35 11.48
CA ALA A 193 -15.42 3.67 11.83
C ALA A 193 -15.94 2.70 10.74
N ARG A 194 -15.46 2.84 9.49
CA ARG A 194 -15.84 1.97 8.36
C ARG A 194 -15.01 0.69 8.27
N VAL A 195 -13.87 0.63 8.94
CA VAL A 195 -12.93 -0.50 8.90
C VAL A 195 -12.74 -1.03 10.34
N PRO A 196 -13.74 -1.76 10.89
CA PRO A 196 -13.68 -2.25 12.26
C PRO A 196 -12.50 -3.21 12.46
N GLY A 197 -11.81 -3.09 13.59
CA GLY A 197 -10.64 -3.91 13.92
C GLY A 197 -9.33 -3.42 13.29
N ALA A 198 -9.33 -2.29 12.59
CA ALA A 198 -8.10 -1.72 12.06
C ALA A 198 -7.08 -1.42 13.18
N VAL A 199 -5.84 -1.89 12.99
CA VAL A 199 -4.73 -1.68 13.93
C VAL A 199 -3.91 -0.42 13.61
N GLY A 200 -4.19 0.20 12.46
CA GLY A 200 -3.51 1.38 11.97
C GLY A 200 -4.15 1.94 10.71
N LEU A 201 -3.47 2.87 10.05
CA LEU A 201 -3.86 3.38 8.73
C LEU A 201 -2.64 3.67 7.85
N ASN A 202 -2.85 3.64 6.54
CA ASN A 202 -1.95 4.22 5.55
C ASN A 202 -2.71 5.20 4.64
N ASN A 203 -1.99 5.88 3.74
CA ASN A 203 -2.59 6.81 2.78
C ASN A 203 -2.82 6.15 1.42
N HIS A 204 -4.06 6.21 0.93
CA HIS A 204 -4.40 6.00 -0.48
C HIS A 204 -4.15 7.29 -1.24
N MET A 205 -3.28 7.23 -2.25
CA MET A 205 -2.73 8.42 -2.93
C MET A 205 -2.07 9.39 -1.92
N GLY A 206 -2.54 10.64 -1.82
CA GLY A 206 -2.07 11.58 -0.80
C GLY A 206 -0.78 12.31 -1.09
N SER A 207 -0.24 12.26 -2.32
CA SER A 207 1.04 12.90 -2.65
C SER A 207 1.05 14.42 -2.46
N ARG A 208 -0.11 15.08 -2.34
CA ARG A 208 -0.23 16.49 -1.95
C ARG A 208 -0.58 16.65 -0.47
N PHE A 209 -1.55 15.89 0.02
CA PHE A 209 -2.03 16.00 1.40
C PHE A 209 -0.95 15.68 2.42
N THR A 210 -0.15 14.63 2.19
CA THR A 210 0.90 14.16 3.12
C THR A 210 2.05 15.16 3.28
N GLN A 211 2.19 16.13 2.36
CA GLN A 211 3.21 17.18 2.46
C GLN A 211 2.81 18.30 3.43
N ASP A 212 1.54 18.45 3.80
CA ASP A 212 1.05 19.49 4.72
C ASP A 212 1.07 18.96 6.17
N PRO A 213 2.00 19.44 7.04
CA PRO A 213 2.10 18.94 8.40
C PRO A 213 0.90 19.31 9.29
N ARG A 214 0.20 20.40 8.98
CA ARG A 214 -1.01 20.80 9.73
C ARG A 214 -2.13 19.83 9.37
N ALA A 215 -2.39 19.60 8.09
CA ALA A 215 -3.46 18.72 7.64
C ALA A 215 -3.24 17.28 8.14
N MET A 216 -2.02 16.75 8.02
CA MET A 216 -1.66 15.44 8.58
C MET A 216 -1.85 15.38 10.09
N ARG A 217 -1.49 16.44 10.82
CA ARG A 217 -1.65 16.49 12.28
C ARG A 217 -3.13 16.43 12.66
N VAL A 218 -3.97 17.18 11.96
CA VAL A 218 -5.42 17.18 12.20
C VAL A 218 -6.01 15.79 11.94
N ALA A 219 -5.66 15.17 10.81
CA ALA A 219 -6.16 13.85 10.42
C ALA A 219 -5.75 12.77 11.43
N LEU A 220 -4.45 12.65 11.72
CA LEU A 220 -3.92 11.62 12.62
C LEU A 220 -4.34 11.85 14.07
N ASN A 221 -4.34 13.09 14.55
CA ASN A 221 -4.75 13.40 15.93
C ASN A 221 -6.24 13.08 16.18
N ALA A 222 -7.08 13.10 15.14
CA ALA A 222 -8.50 12.79 15.28
C ALA A 222 -8.78 11.31 15.60
N VAL A 223 -7.81 10.42 15.37
CA VAL A 223 -7.97 8.96 15.47
C VAL A 223 -6.90 8.29 16.35
N ARG A 224 -5.90 9.05 16.80
CA ARG A 224 -4.71 8.53 17.52
C ARG A 224 -5.01 7.72 18.78
N ASP A 225 -6.13 7.99 19.46
CA ASP A 225 -6.46 7.31 20.73
C ASP A 225 -7.07 5.91 20.46
N GLU A 226 -7.49 5.65 19.22
CA GLU A 226 -8.08 4.38 18.78
C GLU A 226 -7.11 3.55 17.93
N ILE A 227 -6.22 4.19 17.16
CA ILE A 227 -5.23 3.52 16.32
C ILE A 227 -3.79 3.99 16.63
N PRO A 228 -2.89 3.09 17.05
CA PRO A 228 -1.53 3.46 17.44
C PRO A 228 -0.54 3.55 16.28
N LEU A 229 -0.88 3.05 15.08
CA LEU A 229 0.06 2.86 13.96
C LEU A 229 -0.33 3.69 12.72
N TYR A 230 0.65 4.39 12.18
CA TYR A 230 0.60 5.01 10.85
C TYR A 230 1.68 4.40 9.96
N LEU A 231 1.29 3.89 8.79
CA LEU A 231 2.20 3.46 7.73
C LEU A 231 2.15 4.49 6.60
N ASP A 232 3.24 5.20 6.35
CA ASP A 232 3.33 6.11 5.21
C ASP A 232 3.57 5.30 3.93
N SER A 233 2.63 5.40 2.97
CA SER A 233 2.77 4.73 1.67
C SER A 233 3.80 5.42 0.76
N MET A 234 4.40 6.54 1.18
CA MET A 234 5.47 7.26 0.49
C MET A 234 5.15 7.55 -0.98
N THR A 235 3.93 8.04 -1.24
CA THR A 235 3.47 8.42 -2.60
C THR A 235 4.15 9.70 -3.12
N THR A 236 4.94 10.35 -2.27
CA THR A 236 5.87 11.44 -2.60
C THR A 236 7.09 11.35 -1.67
N GLY A 237 8.26 11.77 -2.15
CA GLY A 237 9.47 11.89 -1.32
C GLY A 237 9.43 13.04 -0.31
N ASP A 238 8.48 13.97 -0.48
CA ASP A 238 8.28 15.13 0.39
C ASP A 238 7.26 14.86 1.52
N SER A 239 6.85 13.60 1.71
CA SER A 239 5.87 13.25 2.72
C SER A 239 6.34 13.68 4.12
N ARG A 240 5.41 14.25 4.88
CA ARG A 240 5.59 14.60 6.29
C ARG A 240 4.77 13.69 7.20
N GLY A 241 4.10 12.68 6.65
CA GLY A 241 3.20 11.80 7.38
C GLY A 241 3.88 11.11 8.55
N ALA A 242 4.97 10.39 8.29
CA ALA A 242 5.70 9.66 9.34
C ALA A 242 6.23 10.60 10.44
N ALA A 243 6.86 11.71 10.09
CA ALA A 243 7.37 12.69 11.06
C ALA A 243 6.26 13.29 11.94
N VAL A 244 5.10 13.61 11.34
CA VAL A 244 3.94 14.11 12.09
C VAL A 244 3.36 13.04 13.01
N ALA A 245 3.25 11.80 12.55
CA ALA A 245 2.78 10.66 13.34
C ALA A 245 3.66 10.44 14.58
N ARG A 246 4.99 10.41 14.41
CA ARG A 246 5.96 10.33 15.53
C ARG A 246 5.78 11.47 16.52
N GLY A 247 5.63 12.70 16.02
CA GLY A 247 5.39 13.89 16.86
C GLY A 247 4.06 13.86 17.63
N LEU A 248 3.12 12.99 17.25
CA LEU A 248 1.88 12.73 17.97
C LEU A 248 1.96 11.51 18.92
N GLY A 249 3.12 10.84 18.98
CA GLY A 249 3.33 9.63 19.78
C GLY A 249 2.80 8.35 19.12
N LEU A 250 2.52 8.37 17.82
CA LEU A 250 2.15 7.18 17.06
C LEU A 250 3.40 6.40 16.63
N ILE A 251 3.23 5.08 16.51
CA ILE A 251 4.18 4.25 15.78
C ILE A 251 4.08 4.64 14.31
N ALA A 252 5.22 5.00 13.71
CA ALA A 252 5.28 5.42 12.32
C ALA A 252 6.28 4.58 11.53
N LEU A 253 5.78 3.89 10.51
CA LEU A 253 6.57 3.13 9.55
C LEU A 253 6.43 3.76 8.16
N GLU A 254 7.35 3.45 7.27
CA GLU A 254 7.39 3.98 5.90
C GLU A 254 7.60 2.81 4.93
N ARG A 255 6.88 2.80 3.80
CA ARG A 255 7.09 1.82 2.75
C ARG A 255 8.51 1.92 2.17
N ASP A 256 9.13 0.78 1.93
CA ASP A 256 10.39 0.71 1.20
C ASP A 256 10.19 0.44 -0.29
N ILE A 257 9.44 -0.62 -0.59
CA ILE A 257 9.28 -1.13 -1.95
C ILE A 257 7.83 -0.98 -2.38
N PHE A 258 7.63 -0.40 -3.56
CA PHE A 258 6.34 -0.39 -4.23
C PHE A 258 6.37 -1.43 -5.35
N LEU A 259 5.55 -2.46 -5.23
CA LEU A 259 5.66 -3.67 -6.04
C LEU A 259 5.18 -3.45 -7.49
N ASP A 260 4.08 -2.72 -7.67
CA ASP A 260 3.31 -2.76 -8.91
C ASP A 260 2.94 -1.37 -9.46
N HIS A 261 3.84 -0.38 -9.29
CA HIS A 261 3.72 0.88 -10.02
C HIS A 261 3.55 0.63 -11.53
N VAL A 262 4.26 -0.38 -12.05
CA VAL A 262 4.05 -0.91 -13.39
C VAL A 262 3.53 -2.33 -13.23
N VAL A 263 2.29 -2.57 -13.66
CA VAL A 263 1.63 -3.88 -13.58
C VAL A 263 2.13 -4.78 -14.70
N ASP A 264 3.41 -5.15 -14.61
CA ASP A 264 4.10 -6.08 -15.50
C ASP A 264 4.78 -7.17 -14.65
N PRO A 265 4.57 -8.47 -14.95
CA PRO A 265 5.10 -9.56 -14.13
C PRO A 265 6.63 -9.51 -13.92
N THR A 266 7.39 -9.07 -14.93
CA THR A 266 8.86 -9.00 -14.84
C THR A 266 9.28 -7.87 -13.91
N VAL A 267 8.59 -6.73 -14.00
CA VAL A 267 8.86 -5.58 -13.11
C VAL A 267 8.49 -5.94 -11.67
N ILE A 268 7.34 -6.57 -11.45
CA ILE A 268 6.89 -6.99 -10.12
C ILE A 268 7.88 -7.99 -9.51
N ALA A 269 8.30 -9.01 -10.27
CA ALA A 269 9.30 -9.97 -9.80
C ALA A 269 10.62 -9.29 -9.38
N SER A 270 11.12 -8.34 -10.17
CA SER A 270 12.30 -7.55 -9.81
C SER A 270 12.10 -6.72 -8.54
N ARG A 271 10.88 -6.21 -8.27
CA ARG A 271 10.58 -5.51 -7.02
C ARG A 271 10.52 -6.44 -5.81
N LEU A 272 10.05 -7.66 -5.99
CA LEU A 272 10.07 -8.68 -4.94
C LEU A 272 11.51 -9.05 -4.56
N GLU A 273 12.40 -9.20 -5.55
CA GLU A 273 13.84 -9.38 -5.31
C GLU A 273 14.46 -8.17 -4.58
N ASP A 274 14.07 -6.94 -4.93
CA ASP A 274 14.52 -5.74 -4.21
C ASP A 274 14.07 -5.75 -2.73
N ALA A 275 12.84 -6.20 -2.45
CA ALA A 275 12.31 -6.31 -1.09
C ALA A 275 13.06 -7.34 -0.25
N GLU A 276 13.36 -8.51 -0.83
CA GLU A 276 14.16 -9.56 -0.20
C GLU A 276 15.58 -9.08 0.07
N ARG A 277 16.26 -8.54 -0.94
CA ARG A 277 17.62 -8.00 -0.80
C ARG A 277 17.70 -6.91 0.27
N LEU A 278 16.70 -6.04 0.36
CA LEU A 278 16.65 -5.03 1.42
C LEU A 278 16.50 -5.66 2.80
N ALA A 279 15.63 -6.66 2.94
CA ALA A 279 15.45 -7.40 4.18
C ALA A 279 16.72 -8.15 4.60
N GLU A 280 17.45 -8.75 3.66
CA GLU A 280 18.74 -9.39 3.93
C GLU A 280 19.80 -8.40 4.43
N LEU A 281 19.83 -7.19 3.87
CA LEU A 281 20.84 -6.19 4.20
C LEU A 281 20.61 -5.52 5.55
N ARG A 282 19.37 -5.22 5.91
CA ARG A 282 19.05 -4.46 7.14
C ARG A 282 18.25 -5.25 8.19
N GLY A 283 17.86 -6.48 7.87
CA GLY A 283 17.08 -7.37 8.73
C GLY A 283 15.57 -7.37 8.43
N TRP A 284 15.03 -6.34 7.77
CA TRP A 284 13.60 -6.26 7.46
C TRP A 284 13.28 -5.41 6.23
N SER A 285 12.11 -5.56 5.61
CA SER A 285 11.57 -4.63 4.60
C SER A 285 10.04 -4.55 4.64
N ILE A 286 9.48 -3.43 4.16
CA ILE A 286 8.05 -3.23 3.97
C ILE A 286 7.79 -3.09 2.46
N ALA A 287 7.03 -4.05 1.93
CA ALA A 287 6.60 -4.05 0.54
C ALA A 287 5.09 -3.82 0.45
N ILE A 288 4.68 -2.86 -0.36
CA ILE A 288 3.26 -2.59 -0.63
C ILE A 288 2.98 -2.86 -2.11
N GLY A 289 1.87 -3.53 -2.38
CA GLY A 289 1.31 -3.70 -3.71
C GLY A 289 -0.22 -3.64 -3.69
N HIS A 290 -0.83 -3.92 -4.82
CA HIS A 290 -2.27 -3.94 -5.03
C HIS A 290 -2.70 -5.33 -5.51
N PRO A 291 -3.99 -5.70 -5.38
CA PRO A 291 -4.46 -7.04 -5.70
C PRO A 291 -4.70 -7.22 -7.21
N HIS A 292 -3.80 -6.73 -8.05
CA HIS A 292 -3.80 -7.03 -9.48
C HIS A 292 -3.48 -8.51 -9.71
N ASP A 293 -4.06 -9.11 -10.74
CA ASP A 293 -3.83 -10.53 -11.05
C ASP A 293 -2.34 -10.84 -11.21
N ALA A 294 -1.60 -10.01 -11.95
CA ALA A 294 -0.16 -10.15 -12.13
C ALA A 294 0.62 -10.04 -10.80
N THR A 295 0.17 -9.18 -9.88
CA THR A 295 0.81 -9.03 -8.56
C THR A 295 0.57 -10.26 -7.69
N LEU A 296 -0.66 -10.78 -7.63
CA LEU A 296 -0.99 -11.94 -6.82
C LEU A 296 -0.35 -13.23 -7.35
N GLU A 297 -0.26 -13.40 -8.67
CA GLU A 297 0.43 -14.54 -9.29
C GLU A 297 1.93 -14.53 -9.00
N ALA A 298 2.57 -13.36 -9.13
CA ALA A 298 3.99 -13.18 -8.80
C ALA A 298 4.26 -13.43 -7.30
N LEU A 299 3.40 -12.89 -6.42
CA LEU A 299 3.51 -13.10 -4.97
C LEU A 299 3.38 -14.58 -4.61
N SER A 300 2.36 -15.28 -5.13
CA SER A 300 2.13 -16.69 -4.82
C SER A 300 3.34 -17.56 -5.20
N SER A 301 4.00 -17.26 -6.33
CA SER A 301 5.19 -18.02 -6.75
C SER A 301 6.42 -17.67 -5.90
N TRP A 302 6.61 -16.37 -5.63
CA TRP A 302 7.80 -15.89 -4.92
C TRP A 302 7.80 -16.20 -3.42
N ILE A 303 6.64 -16.20 -2.76
CA ILE A 303 6.52 -16.46 -1.31
C ILE A 303 7.12 -17.82 -0.93
N ASP A 304 6.76 -18.89 -1.66
CA ASP A 304 7.25 -20.24 -1.40
C ASP A 304 8.79 -20.29 -1.50
N GLU A 305 9.34 -19.65 -2.54
CA GLU A 305 10.78 -19.61 -2.76
C GLU A 305 11.51 -18.77 -1.70
N ALA A 306 10.93 -17.63 -1.31
CA ALA A 306 11.48 -16.75 -0.27
C ALA A 306 11.51 -17.46 1.09
N GLN A 307 10.44 -18.17 1.46
CA GLN A 307 10.39 -18.98 2.68
C GLN A 307 11.44 -20.10 2.65
N ALA A 308 11.64 -20.75 1.50
CA ALA A 308 12.68 -21.76 1.33
C ALA A 308 14.11 -21.19 1.50
N ARG A 309 14.30 -19.90 1.21
CA ARG A 309 15.54 -19.15 1.49
C ARG A 309 15.63 -18.61 2.92
N GLY A 310 14.60 -18.82 3.75
CA GLY A 310 14.57 -18.46 5.16
C GLY A 310 13.98 -17.08 5.45
N VAL A 311 13.31 -16.44 4.48
CA VAL A 311 12.57 -15.20 4.70
C VAL A 311 11.36 -15.45 5.61
N GLN A 312 11.14 -14.56 6.59
CA GLN A 312 9.99 -14.58 7.47
C GLN A 312 8.99 -13.49 7.10
N PHE A 313 7.75 -13.87 6.84
CA PHE A 313 6.65 -12.92 6.59
C PHE A 313 5.93 -12.57 7.89
N VAL A 314 5.66 -11.28 8.09
CA VAL A 314 4.99 -10.76 9.30
C VAL A 314 3.92 -9.74 8.94
N THR A 315 2.97 -9.53 9.84
CA THR A 315 2.04 -8.40 9.75
C THR A 315 2.73 -7.09 10.13
N ILE A 316 2.14 -5.95 9.77
CA ILE A 316 2.76 -4.64 10.03
C ILE A 316 2.88 -4.33 11.53
N SER A 317 1.91 -4.76 12.34
CA SER A 317 1.94 -4.60 13.80
C SER A 317 3.00 -5.49 14.44
N ALA A 318 3.20 -6.71 13.92
CA ALA A 318 4.27 -7.60 14.37
C ALA A 318 5.65 -7.03 14.03
N LEU A 319 5.83 -6.44 12.84
CA LEU A 319 7.05 -5.72 12.50
C LEU A 319 7.26 -4.51 13.42
N ALA A 320 6.24 -3.69 13.64
CA ALA A 320 6.32 -2.56 14.56
C ALA A 320 6.81 -2.98 15.96
N ALA A 321 6.19 -4.01 16.54
CA ALA A 321 6.58 -4.54 17.85
C ALA A 321 8.04 -5.07 17.86
N HIS A 322 8.47 -5.70 16.76
CA HIS A 322 9.85 -6.16 16.61
C HIS A 322 10.85 -5.00 16.63
N LEU A 323 10.55 -3.90 15.93
CA LEU A 323 11.42 -2.74 15.85
C LEU A 323 11.47 -1.92 17.15
N GLU A 324 10.37 -1.87 17.91
CA GLU A 324 10.35 -1.20 19.23
C GLU A 324 11.17 -1.96 20.29
N ALA A 325 11.18 -3.30 20.22
CA ALA A 325 11.91 -4.13 21.17
C ALA A 325 13.44 -4.06 20.99
N GLU A 326 13.91 -3.65 19.80
CA GLU A 326 15.33 -3.61 19.43
C GLU A 326 15.64 -2.25 18.76
N PRO A 327 15.87 -1.18 19.54
CA PRO A 327 16.22 0.12 18.97
C PRO A 327 17.52 0.03 18.17
N ASN A 328 17.40 -0.10 16.85
CA ASN A 328 18.52 -0.04 15.93
C ASN A 328 18.94 1.44 15.78
N PRO A 329 20.22 1.80 15.95
CA PRO A 329 20.68 3.18 15.81
C PRO A 329 20.43 3.79 14.40
N GLN A 330 20.24 2.98 13.36
CA GLN A 330 19.79 3.46 12.05
C GLN A 330 18.30 3.81 12.02
N ILE A 331 17.49 3.13 12.84
CA ILE A 331 16.08 3.45 13.08
C ILE A 331 15.97 4.72 13.91
N GLU A 332 16.81 4.95 14.92
CA GLU A 332 16.83 6.27 15.58
C GLU A 332 17.10 7.41 14.59
N ALA A 333 17.94 7.19 13.58
CA ALA A 333 18.22 8.19 12.54
C ALA A 333 17.09 8.39 11.51
N SER A 334 16.16 7.44 11.36
CA SER A 334 14.92 7.61 10.57
C SER A 334 13.75 8.10 11.43
N LEU A 335 13.69 7.72 12.70
CA LEU A 335 12.72 8.18 13.69
C LEU A 335 12.98 9.64 14.13
N ALA A 336 14.23 10.10 14.09
CA ALA A 336 14.63 11.46 14.46
C ALA A 336 14.64 12.48 13.31
N ARG A 337 14.21 12.09 12.09
CA ARG A 337 14.05 12.97 10.92
C ARG A 337 12.59 13.14 10.54
#